data_AF-A0A7S0J6T7-F1
#
_entry.id   AF-A0A7S0J6T7-F1
#
_cell.length_a   1.000
_cell.length_b   1.000
_cell.length_c   1.000
_cell.angle_alpha   90.00
_cell.angle_beta   90.00
_cell.angle_gamma   90.00
#
_symmetry.space_group_name_H-M   'P 1'
#
loop_
_entity.id
_entity.type
_entity.pdbx_description
1 polymer ?
#
loop_
_entity_poly.entity_id
_entity_poly.type
_entity_poly.pdbx_seq_one_letter_code
_entity_poly.pdbx_strand_id
1 'polypeptide(L)'
;RQVVRQAKGMRMLTCMLLSSRLVQADWTGVLGLNFDSDETVEQRTMQCPSGFITGLQVKHGRDHRTDVDMYDFKLKCGSRWSAWSGMTFKDFQEEKVFECPMKMHVTGLSVKRGRREFGDVDTYDFKLQCSGVWQDYMGLGVQSERQQGSKECPAGTMAWAWKSYRGFVKRGDIDNYEFELNCKSAADAQQAIRKMPSLRELGLAHNVFMWSVDDVVTWLNALGLGEHGPAFVANKLQGDVVFMLLESHLQDMGMYKIGDRLYFMEELTQLHDSTKAWSKALNVQLTSIRTLPDVRRLGLPVQAVSWSVKEVGVWVRELGLPGWVDRFREHRIQGDTMFSLNEQSLQEMGVAAIGDRLYIVDCLQSLYEELTAWKKKQEAVRTQAQPTRMLAGGASTGASSAREDAGSSNKVLQKLLSQGYTMADILSVMKSRPDVAAQLGFGSTGGR
;
A
#
# COMPACT_ATOMS: atom_id res chain seq x y z
N ARG A 1 47.66 44.78 53.40
CA ARG A 1 48.03 43.47 52.80
C ARG A 1 46.93 42.47 53.13
N GLN A 2 46.62 41.62 52.15
CA GLN A 2 45.35 40.94 51.85
C GLN A 2 44.77 40.04 52.96
N VAL A 3 43.47 40.19 53.28
CA VAL A 3 42.28 39.42 52.83
C VAL A 3 42.09 38.12 53.62
N VAL A 4 41.03 38.04 54.44
CA VAL A 4 40.17 36.86 54.64
C VAL A 4 38.85 37.29 55.32
N ARG A 5 37.72 36.76 54.80
CA ARG A 5 36.34 36.66 55.37
C ARG A 5 35.42 37.89 55.29
N GLN A 6 34.51 37.85 54.31
CA GLN A 6 33.09 37.95 54.60
C GLN A 6 32.30 36.92 53.80
N ALA A 7 31.44 36.21 54.51
CA ALA A 7 30.69 35.07 54.04
C ALA A 7 29.36 35.49 53.41
N LYS A 8 29.08 34.79 52.31
CA LYS A 8 27.87 34.66 51.52
C LYS A 8 26.57 34.68 52.34
N GLY A 9 25.64 35.53 51.92
CA GLY A 9 24.20 35.31 52.04
C GLY A 9 23.59 35.36 50.65
N MET A 10 23.46 34.21 49.98
CA MET A 10 22.75 34.11 48.71
C MET A 10 21.71 33.00 48.83
N ARG A 11 20.45 33.41 48.71
CA ARG A 11 19.26 32.55 48.76
C ARG A 11 19.38 31.47 47.68
N MET A 12 19.30 30.20 48.08
CA MET A 12 19.04 29.09 47.15
C MET A 12 17.64 29.29 46.56
N LEU A 13 17.56 29.60 45.27
CA LEU A 13 16.43 29.20 44.46
C LEU A 13 16.66 27.75 44.05
N THR A 14 15.93 26.84 44.67
CA THR A 14 15.86 25.43 44.27
C THR A 14 15.14 25.36 42.93
N CYS A 15 15.90 25.39 41.84
CA CYS A 15 15.37 25.10 40.52
C CYS A 15 15.19 23.57 40.44
N MET A 16 13.97 23.08 40.62
CA MET A 16 13.62 21.70 40.25
C MET A 16 13.82 21.56 38.74
N LEU A 17 14.98 21.02 38.35
CA LEU A 17 15.18 20.48 37.02
C LEU A 17 14.35 19.19 36.93
N LEU A 18 13.13 19.31 36.41
CA LEU A 18 12.44 18.18 35.80
C LEU A 18 13.26 17.76 34.58
N SER A 19 14.20 16.84 34.77
CA SER A 19 14.84 16.14 33.68
C SER A 19 13.78 15.28 32.99
N SER A 20 13.15 15.82 31.96
CA SER A 20 12.46 15.01 30.95
C SER A 20 13.52 14.11 30.32
N ARG A 21 13.61 12.86 30.78
CA ARG A 21 14.33 11.82 30.05
C ARG A 21 13.62 11.67 28.71
N LEU A 22 14.19 12.24 27.65
CA LEU A 22 13.90 11.81 26.30
C LEU A 22 14.25 10.32 26.27
N VAL A 23 13.23 9.47 26.21
CA VAL A 23 13.41 8.02 26.07
C VAL A 23 13.84 7.83 24.61
N GLN A 24 15.15 7.75 24.39
CA GLN A 24 15.66 7.35 23.09
C GLN A 24 15.23 5.92 22.79
N ALA A 25 15.20 5.62 21.50
CA ALA A 25 14.78 4.34 20.96
C ALA A 25 15.77 3.23 21.36
N ASP A 26 15.49 2.56 22.46
CA ASP A 26 16.42 1.61 23.04
C ASP A 26 16.07 0.19 22.61
N TRP A 27 17.13 -0.56 22.28
CA TRP A 27 17.02 -2.00 22.10
C TRP A 27 16.82 -2.66 23.47
N THR A 28 15.89 -3.59 23.54
CA THR A 28 15.54 -4.34 24.76
C THR A 28 16.65 -5.29 25.25
N GLY A 29 17.73 -5.42 24.48
CA GLY A 29 18.68 -6.52 24.58
C GLY A 29 18.08 -7.83 24.06
N VAL A 30 18.91 -8.85 23.96
CA VAL A 30 18.51 -10.18 23.47
C VAL A 30 17.45 -10.84 24.37
N LEU A 31 16.63 -11.74 23.83
CA LEU A 31 15.55 -12.39 24.60
C LEU A 31 16.07 -13.28 25.73
N GLY A 32 17.28 -13.82 25.59
CA GLY A 32 17.89 -14.73 26.55
C GLY A 32 17.75 -16.21 26.15
N LEU A 33 17.71 -16.50 24.86
CA LEU A 33 17.92 -17.85 24.34
C LEU A 33 19.43 -18.12 24.33
N ASN A 34 19.84 -19.36 24.64
CA ASN A 34 21.26 -19.70 24.51
C ASN A 34 21.66 -19.62 23.04
N PHE A 35 22.61 -18.75 22.72
CA PHE A 35 23.03 -18.46 21.37
C PHE A 35 24.54 -18.61 21.23
N ASP A 36 24.96 -19.65 20.51
CA ASP A 36 26.34 -19.92 20.13
C ASP A 36 26.44 -20.11 18.61
N SER A 37 27.62 -19.84 18.04
CA SER A 37 27.87 -20.06 16.61
C SER A 37 29.35 -20.36 16.38
N ASP A 38 29.63 -21.44 15.66
CA ASP A 38 30.95 -21.75 15.11
C ASP A 38 31.21 -21.01 13.78
N GLU A 39 30.15 -20.46 13.18
CA GLU A 39 30.18 -19.73 11.92
C GLU A 39 29.85 -18.24 12.09
N THR A 40 29.99 -17.47 11.00
CA THR A 40 29.64 -16.05 11.01
C THR A 40 28.15 -15.88 11.27
N VAL A 41 27.81 -15.11 12.30
CA VAL A 41 26.41 -14.83 12.65
C VAL A 41 25.75 -14.00 11.57
N GLU A 42 24.66 -14.52 10.99
CA GLU A 42 23.81 -13.74 10.10
C GLU A 42 22.90 -12.83 10.93
N GLN A 43 22.88 -11.54 10.60
CA GLN A 43 22.05 -10.55 11.27
C GLN A 43 21.17 -9.80 10.26
N ARG A 44 19.89 -9.64 10.60
CA ARG A 44 18.96 -8.79 9.86
C ARG A 44 18.19 -7.87 10.80
N THR A 45 18.03 -6.61 10.39
CA THR A 45 17.26 -5.61 11.11
C THR A 45 16.13 -5.12 10.22
N MET A 46 14.91 -5.18 10.73
CA MET A 46 13.71 -4.68 10.09
C MET A 46 13.13 -3.55 10.93
N GLN A 47 12.72 -2.47 10.27
CA GLN A 47 12.11 -1.31 10.91
C GLN A 47 10.73 -1.07 10.31
N CYS A 48 9.79 -0.59 11.11
CA CYS A 48 8.49 -0.14 10.62
C CYS A 48 8.53 1.38 10.36
N PRO A 49 8.67 1.83 9.10
CA PRO A 49 8.77 3.25 8.79
C PRO A 49 7.46 4.02 9.07
N SER A 50 6.31 3.39 8.86
CA SER A 50 4.98 3.97 9.04
C SER A 50 4.39 3.82 10.44
N GLY A 51 5.16 3.37 11.43
CA GLY A 51 4.70 3.25 12.82
C GLY A 51 5.22 2.01 13.51
N PHE A 52 4.38 1.34 14.28
CA PHE A 52 4.78 0.19 15.10
C PHE A 52 4.48 -1.14 14.44
N ILE A 53 5.16 -2.17 14.92
CA ILE A 53 4.88 -3.55 14.56
C ILE A 53 3.48 -3.90 15.06
N THR A 54 2.64 -4.46 14.19
CA THR A 54 1.27 -4.90 14.47
C THR A 54 1.07 -6.38 14.16
N GLY A 55 2.10 -7.08 13.71
CA GLY A 55 2.03 -8.49 13.35
C GLY A 55 3.37 -9.04 12.91
N LEU A 56 3.46 -10.37 12.87
CA LEU A 56 4.62 -11.14 12.48
C LEU A 56 4.18 -12.28 11.56
N GLN A 57 4.92 -12.48 10.49
CA GLN A 57 4.80 -13.62 9.60
C GLN A 57 6.17 -14.29 9.54
N VAL A 58 6.17 -15.61 9.76
CA VAL A 58 7.37 -16.43 9.88
C VAL A 58 7.25 -17.56 8.87
N LYS A 59 8.28 -17.75 8.05
CA LYS A 59 8.42 -18.95 7.23
C LYS A 59 9.57 -19.80 7.74
N HIS A 60 9.37 -21.10 7.69
CA HIS A 60 10.31 -22.14 8.10
C HIS A 60 10.66 -22.99 6.87
N GLY A 61 11.93 -23.29 6.71
CA GLY A 61 12.48 -24.13 5.64
C GLY A 61 13.62 -25.00 6.17
N ARG A 62 13.96 -26.08 5.46
CA ARG A 62 15.03 -27.01 5.85
C ARG A 62 15.79 -27.52 4.65
N ASP A 63 17.10 -27.27 4.62
CA ASP A 63 18.00 -27.87 3.63
C ASP A 63 18.46 -29.24 4.13
N HIS A 64 17.92 -30.29 3.53
CA HIS A 64 18.20 -31.68 3.92
C HIS A 64 19.60 -32.15 3.55
N ARG A 65 20.33 -31.41 2.69
CA ARG A 65 21.69 -31.77 2.29
C ARG A 65 22.71 -31.31 3.32
N THR A 66 22.46 -30.14 3.91
CA THR A 66 23.33 -29.56 4.93
C THR A 66 22.81 -29.79 6.34
N ASP A 67 21.58 -30.30 6.46
CA ASP A 67 20.87 -30.54 7.71
C ASP A 67 20.64 -29.27 8.54
N VAL A 68 20.11 -28.24 7.87
CA VAL A 68 20.05 -26.88 8.40
C VAL A 68 18.62 -26.35 8.36
N ASP A 69 18.15 -25.85 9.50
CA ASP A 69 16.84 -25.25 9.71
C ASP A 69 16.87 -23.72 9.59
N MET A 70 16.02 -23.20 8.71
CA MET A 70 16.05 -21.81 8.26
C MET A 70 14.73 -21.10 8.56
N TYR A 71 14.82 -19.93 9.18
CA TYR A 71 13.69 -19.06 9.47
C TYR A 71 13.92 -17.67 8.89
N ASP A 72 12.89 -17.13 8.26
CA ASP A 72 12.88 -15.78 7.74
C ASP A 72 11.55 -15.10 8.08
N PHE A 73 11.60 -13.79 8.22
CA PHE A 73 10.62 -13.03 8.97
C PHE A 73 10.07 -11.89 8.13
N LYS A 74 8.81 -11.54 8.39
CA LYS A 74 8.15 -10.40 7.79
C LYS A 74 7.32 -9.70 8.87
N LEU A 75 7.42 -8.39 8.96
CA LEU A 75 6.68 -7.62 9.95
C LEU A 75 5.44 -7.02 9.32
N LYS A 76 4.36 -6.93 10.09
CA LYS A 76 3.27 -6.02 9.77
C LYS A 76 3.54 -4.68 10.45
N CYS A 77 3.58 -3.61 9.67
CA CYS A 77 3.75 -2.24 10.11
C CYS A 77 2.44 -1.50 9.88
N GLY A 78 1.70 -1.24 10.97
CA GLY A 78 0.33 -0.72 10.87
C GLY A 78 -0.61 -1.69 10.15
N SER A 79 -1.03 -1.36 8.92
CA SER A 79 -1.90 -2.22 8.09
C SER A 79 -1.15 -3.02 7.03
N ARG A 80 0.16 -2.78 6.84
CA ARG A 80 0.92 -3.31 5.69
C ARG A 80 2.01 -4.27 6.11
N TRP A 81 2.28 -5.26 5.28
CA TRP A 81 3.40 -6.19 5.47
C TRP A 81 4.67 -5.63 4.83
N SER A 82 5.81 -5.72 5.53
CA SER A 82 7.14 -5.37 5.01
C SER A 82 7.60 -6.34 3.93
N ALA A 83 8.75 -6.09 3.30
CA ALA A 83 9.46 -7.18 2.63
C ALA A 83 9.92 -8.25 3.65
N TRP A 84 10.24 -9.45 3.16
CA TRP A 84 10.94 -10.44 3.98
C TRP A 84 12.28 -9.88 4.46
N SER A 85 12.72 -10.33 5.64
CA SER A 85 13.93 -9.83 6.28
C SER A 85 15.21 -10.10 5.47
N GLY A 86 15.15 -11.07 4.55
CA GLY A 86 16.27 -11.45 3.70
C GLY A 86 17.30 -12.28 4.47
N MET A 87 16.86 -13.01 5.50
CA MET A 87 17.65 -14.08 6.11
C MET A 87 17.82 -15.21 5.09
N THR A 88 18.95 -15.90 5.15
CA THR A 88 19.22 -17.03 4.24
C THR A 88 18.13 -18.10 4.40
N PHE A 89 17.46 -18.43 3.30
CA PHE A 89 16.30 -19.30 3.30
C PHE A 89 16.27 -20.22 2.07
N LYS A 90 15.98 -21.50 2.29
CA LYS A 90 15.80 -22.53 1.26
C LYS A 90 14.74 -23.55 1.69
N ASP A 91 14.23 -24.30 0.72
CA ASP A 91 13.41 -25.50 0.93
C ASP A 91 12.26 -25.30 1.93
N PHE A 92 11.31 -24.46 1.53
CA PHE A 92 10.10 -24.10 2.29
C PHE A 92 9.37 -25.32 2.84
N GLN A 93 9.03 -25.27 4.14
CA GLN A 93 8.22 -26.28 4.84
C GLN A 93 6.86 -25.71 5.24
N GLU A 94 6.85 -24.60 5.97
CA GLU A 94 5.62 -24.01 6.48
C GLU A 94 5.72 -22.50 6.69
N GLU A 95 4.56 -21.86 6.84
CA GLU A 95 4.43 -20.45 7.12
C GLU A 95 3.32 -20.23 8.15
N LYS A 96 3.55 -19.32 9.09
CA LYS A 96 2.54 -18.86 10.04
C LYS A 96 2.48 -17.35 10.09
N VAL A 97 1.27 -16.84 10.33
CA VAL A 97 0.97 -15.42 10.39
C VAL A 97 0.24 -15.13 11.68
N PHE A 98 0.64 -14.07 12.36
CA PHE A 98 -0.06 -13.54 13.51
C PHE A 98 -0.19 -12.02 13.41
N GLU A 99 -1.39 -11.52 13.66
CA GLU A 99 -1.69 -10.10 13.67
C GLU A 99 -2.33 -9.71 14.99
N CYS A 100 -1.87 -8.61 15.57
CA CYS A 100 -2.48 -8.07 16.77
C CYS A 100 -3.93 -7.63 16.48
N PRO A 101 -4.90 -7.99 17.34
CA PRO A 101 -6.30 -7.63 17.13
C PRO A 101 -6.50 -6.11 17.15
N MET A 102 -7.57 -5.63 16.50
CA MET A 102 -8.06 -4.24 16.61
C MET A 102 -7.00 -3.14 16.37
N LYS A 103 -6.01 -3.37 15.50
CA LYS A 103 -4.88 -2.45 15.23
C LYS A 103 -3.99 -2.19 16.46
N MET A 104 -3.98 -3.09 17.43
CA MET A 104 -3.04 -3.05 18.55
C MET A 104 -1.60 -3.22 18.07
N HIS A 105 -0.65 -2.74 18.88
CA HIS A 105 0.77 -2.78 18.57
C HIS A 105 1.47 -3.85 19.39
N VAL A 106 2.54 -4.41 18.83
CA VAL A 106 3.40 -5.34 19.54
C VAL A 106 4.15 -4.58 20.63
N THR A 107 4.06 -5.06 21.86
CA THR A 107 4.78 -4.55 23.03
C THR A 107 5.73 -5.58 23.62
N GLY A 108 5.81 -6.78 23.06
CA GLY A 108 6.67 -7.83 23.57
C GLY A 108 6.72 -9.04 22.65
N LEU A 109 7.76 -9.84 22.83
CA LEU A 109 8.04 -11.05 22.08
C LEU A 109 8.48 -12.15 23.04
N SER A 110 7.92 -13.34 22.87
CA SER A 110 8.40 -14.57 23.48
C SER A 110 8.62 -15.62 22.41
N VAL A 111 9.72 -16.36 22.53
CA VAL A 111 10.10 -17.41 21.61
C VAL A 111 10.40 -18.67 22.39
N LYS A 112 9.86 -19.79 21.91
CA LYS A 112 10.18 -21.13 22.38
C LYS A 112 11.11 -21.80 21.39
N ARG A 113 12.12 -22.47 21.91
CA ARG A 113 13.02 -23.34 21.15
C ARG A 113 12.87 -24.78 21.62
N GLY A 114 12.70 -25.69 20.70
CA GLY A 114 12.80 -27.13 20.94
C GLY A 114 13.70 -27.79 19.93
N ARG A 115 13.95 -29.08 20.14
CA ARG A 115 14.73 -29.90 19.22
C ARG A 115 14.13 -31.29 19.14
N ARG A 116 13.93 -31.76 17.92
CA ARG A 116 13.58 -33.15 17.64
C ARG A 116 14.87 -33.94 17.47
N GLU A 117 15.13 -34.86 18.40
CA GLU A 117 16.34 -35.70 18.38
C GLU A 117 16.37 -36.64 17.16
N PHE A 118 15.20 -37.07 16.69
CA PHE A 118 15.10 -37.85 15.47
C PHE A 118 15.09 -36.94 14.25
N GLY A 119 16.22 -36.93 13.51
CA GLY A 119 16.42 -36.12 12.33
C GLY A 119 16.85 -34.69 12.63
N ASP A 120 17.43 -34.43 13.81
CA ASP A 120 18.15 -33.19 14.15
C ASP A 120 17.44 -31.90 13.72
N VAL A 121 16.17 -31.76 14.13
CA VAL A 121 15.33 -30.61 13.77
C VAL A 121 15.26 -29.61 14.91
N ASP A 122 15.79 -28.41 14.68
CA ASP A 122 15.62 -27.28 15.59
C ASP A 122 14.33 -26.52 15.26
N THR A 123 13.47 -26.39 16.27
CA THR A 123 12.12 -25.84 16.10
C THR A 123 11.92 -24.58 16.92
N TYR A 124 11.28 -23.59 16.33
CA TYR A 124 10.97 -22.31 16.97
C TYR A 124 9.50 -21.96 16.84
N ASP A 125 8.89 -21.48 17.92
CA ASP A 125 7.53 -20.94 17.91
C ASP A 125 7.48 -19.60 18.64
N PHE A 126 6.64 -18.70 18.13
CA PHE A 126 6.65 -17.29 18.45
C PHE A 126 5.33 -16.89 19.09
N LYS A 127 5.42 -15.98 20.04
CA LYS A 127 4.28 -15.43 20.76
C LYS A 127 4.48 -13.93 20.91
N LEU A 128 3.50 -13.14 20.49
CA LEU A 128 3.54 -11.69 20.59
C LEU A 128 2.73 -11.22 21.81
N GLN A 129 3.17 -10.13 22.41
CA GLN A 129 2.36 -9.35 23.33
C GLN A 129 1.76 -8.18 22.56
N CYS A 130 0.43 -8.06 22.53
CA CYS A 130 -0.27 -6.97 21.86
C CYS A 130 -0.85 -6.02 22.91
N SER A 131 -0.35 -4.78 22.94
CA SER A 131 -0.76 -3.75 23.90
C SER A 131 -0.77 -4.24 25.36
N GLY A 132 0.27 -4.97 25.77
CA GLY A 132 0.40 -5.53 27.12
C GLY A 132 -0.31 -6.88 27.34
N VAL A 133 -1.04 -7.41 26.36
CA VAL A 133 -1.72 -8.71 26.46
C VAL A 133 -0.99 -9.77 25.65
N TRP A 134 -0.46 -10.78 26.32
CA TRP A 134 0.20 -11.93 25.70
C TRP A 134 -0.80 -12.80 24.93
N GLN A 135 -0.49 -13.07 23.67
CA GLN A 135 -1.33 -13.86 22.76
C GLN A 135 -0.93 -15.34 22.80
N ASP A 136 -1.62 -16.21 22.06
CA ASP A 136 -1.19 -17.59 21.92
C ASP A 136 0.03 -17.72 20.99
N TYR A 137 0.74 -18.83 21.12
CA TYR A 137 1.83 -19.15 20.18
C TYR A 137 1.27 -19.40 18.78
N MET A 138 2.07 -19.08 17.76
CA MET A 138 1.69 -19.15 16.35
C MET A 138 1.44 -20.59 15.86
N GLY A 139 1.97 -21.58 16.58
CA GLY A 139 1.74 -22.99 16.30
C GLY A 139 2.64 -23.52 15.18
N LEU A 140 3.90 -23.11 15.16
CA LEU A 140 4.99 -23.69 14.35
C LEU A 140 5.48 -25.04 14.90
N GLY A 141 4.85 -25.56 15.96
CA GLY A 141 5.04 -26.94 16.41
C GLY A 141 6.41 -27.19 17.04
N VAL A 142 6.65 -26.66 18.24
CA VAL A 142 7.82 -27.01 19.03
C VAL A 142 7.65 -28.39 19.66
N GLN A 143 8.48 -29.35 19.26
CA GLN A 143 8.57 -30.65 19.91
C GLN A 143 9.70 -30.63 20.95
N SER A 144 9.40 -31.14 22.15
CA SER A 144 10.36 -31.23 23.26
C SER A 144 11.02 -29.87 23.57
N GLU A 145 10.20 -28.89 23.97
CA GLU A 145 10.65 -27.55 24.35
C GLU A 145 11.83 -27.62 25.32
N ARG A 146 12.95 -27.00 24.94
CA ARG A 146 14.19 -26.98 25.73
C ARG A 146 14.42 -25.62 26.37
N GLN A 147 14.00 -24.54 25.71
CA GLN A 147 14.24 -23.17 26.15
C GLN A 147 13.13 -22.22 25.75
N GLN A 148 12.95 -21.18 26.56
CA GLN A 148 12.05 -20.08 26.28
C GLN A 148 12.74 -18.76 26.65
N GLY A 149 12.66 -17.79 25.74
CA GLY A 149 13.12 -16.41 25.95
C GLY A 149 11.95 -15.45 25.79
N SER A 150 12.00 -14.31 26.48
CA SER A 150 11.00 -13.26 26.32
C SER A 150 11.48 -11.88 26.73
N LYS A 151 11.06 -10.86 25.99
CA LYS A 151 11.25 -9.45 26.33
C LYS A 151 9.99 -8.66 26.07
N GLU A 152 9.77 -7.68 26.94
CA GLU A 152 8.74 -6.68 26.78
C GLU A 152 9.40 -5.32 26.57
N CYS A 153 8.77 -4.50 25.76
CA CYS A 153 9.09 -3.09 25.64
C CYS A 153 8.84 -2.40 26.99
N PRO A 154 9.66 -1.40 27.36
CA PRO A 154 9.40 -0.57 28.53
C PRO A 154 7.97 -0.02 28.55
N ALA A 155 7.41 0.17 29.73
CA ALA A 155 6.04 0.67 29.89
C ALA A 155 5.82 1.97 29.09
N GLY A 156 4.74 2.01 28.31
CA GLY A 156 4.40 3.15 27.45
C GLY A 156 5.14 3.21 26.11
N THR A 157 5.93 2.18 25.77
CA THR A 157 6.60 2.05 24.48
C THR A 157 6.10 0.84 23.71
N MET A 158 6.25 0.87 22.39
CA MET A 158 5.83 -0.19 21.47
C MET A 158 7.00 -0.57 20.56
N ALA A 159 7.00 -1.82 20.10
CA ALA A 159 8.03 -2.34 19.22
C ALA A 159 7.94 -1.66 17.85
N TRP A 160 9.02 -1.00 17.46
CA TRP A 160 9.16 -0.27 16.19
C TRP A 160 10.13 -0.96 15.23
N ALA A 161 11.13 -1.67 15.78
CA ALA A 161 12.04 -2.47 14.98
C ALA A 161 12.26 -3.85 15.60
N TRP A 162 12.67 -4.76 14.74
CA TRP A 162 12.99 -6.14 15.04
C TRP A 162 14.38 -6.43 14.53
N LYS A 163 15.17 -7.18 15.31
CA LYS A 163 16.43 -7.71 14.85
C LYS A 163 16.48 -9.21 15.12
N SER A 164 16.89 -9.96 14.10
CA SER A 164 17.14 -11.40 14.18
C SER A 164 18.62 -11.67 14.03
N TYR A 165 19.11 -12.63 14.81
CA TYR A 165 20.43 -13.23 14.70
C TYR A 165 20.28 -14.71 14.42
N ARG A 166 21.14 -15.25 13.58
CA ARG A 166 21.24 -16.68 13.31
C ARG A 166 22.69 -17.13 13.41
N GLY A 167 22.90 -18.18 14.18
CA GLY A 167 24.18 -18.85 14.35
C GLY A 167 24.03 -20.34 14.05
N PHE A 168 25.15 -21.00 13.78
CA PHE A 168 25.19 -22.44 13.54
C PHE A 168 26.33 -23.06 14.34
N VAL A 169 26.03 -24.13 15.08
CA VAL A 169 27.03 -24.93 15.80
C VAL A 169 27.18 -26.26 15.09
N LYS A 170 28.41 -26.54 14.62
CA LYS A 170 28.73 -27.74 13.83
C LYS A 170 28.61 -29.00 14.66
N ARG A 171 28.97 -28.93 15.94
CA ARG A 171 28.89 -30.10 16.81
C ARG A 171 27.44 -30.34 17.23
N GLY A 172 26.82 -31.30 16.56
CA GLY A 172 25.43 -31.67 16.79
C GLY A 172 24.45 -30.80 16.02
N ASP A 173 24.88 -30.19 14.91
CA ASP A 173 24.03 -29.56 13.89
C ASP A 173 22.89 -28.72 14.52
N ILE A 174 23.28 -27.62 15.18
CA ILE A 174 22.35 -26.76 15.92
C ILE A 174 22.22 -25.41 15.24
N ASP A 175 21.02 -25.09 14.75
CA ASP A 175 20.63 -23.77 14.28
C ASP A 175 20.10 -22.92 15.45
N ASN A 176 20.88 -21.91 15.83
CA ASN A 176 20.55 -21.00 16.91
C ASN A 176 19.96 -19.69 16.38
N TYR A 177 18.83 -19.25 16.96
CA TYR A 177 18.26 -17.94 16.71
C TYR A 177 18.12 -17.14 17.99
N GLU A 178 18.35 -15.84 17.87
CA GLU A 178 18.12 -14.87 18.95
C GLU A 178 17.54 -13.58 18.38
N PHE A 179 16.83 -12.82 19.21
CA PHE A 179 16.03 -11.68 18.78
C PHE A 179 16.17 -10.48 19.71
N GLU A 180 16.00 -9.30 19.15
CA GLU A 180 15.86 -8.05 19.91
C GLU A 180 14.69 -7.23 19.36
N LEU A 181 13.98 -6.55 20.27
CA LEU A 181 13.03 -5.51 19.92
C LEU A 181 13.67 -4.14 20.16
N ASN A 182 13.45 -3.19 19.25
CA ASN A 182 13.68 -1.77 19.51
C ASN A 182 12.35 -1.10 19.81
N CYS A 183 12.27 -0.43 20.96
CA CYS A 183 11.01 0.12 21.46
C CYS A 183 11.06 1.64 21.48
N LYS A 184 9.95 2.27 21.08
CA LYS A 184 9.77 3.74 21.06
C LYS A 184 8.43 4.11 21.67
N SER A 185 8.34 5.31 22.27
CA SER A 185 7.05 5.83 22.71
C SER A 185 6.19 6.23 21.50
N ALA A 186 4.86 6.29 21.70
CA ALA A 186 3.94 6.80 20.68
C ALA A 186 4.36 8.21 20.18
N ALA A 187 4.77 9.06 21.12
CA ALA A 187 5.20 10.43 20.85
C ALA A 187 6.47 10.49 19.99
N ASP A 188 7.45 9.60 20.24
CA ASP A 188 8.69 9.55 19.47
C ASP A 188 8.47 8.96 18.06
N ALA A 189 7.55 8.00 17.92
CA ALA A 189 7.17 7.50 16.60
C ALA A 189 6.39 8.55 15.78
N GLN A 190 5.56 9.37 16.43
CA GLN A 190 4.87 10.49 15.77
C GLN A 190 5.82 11.62 15.33
N GLN A 191 6.98 11.77 15.96
CA GLN A 191 8.05 12.66 15.47
C GLN A 191 8.85 12.05 14.32
N ALA A 192 8.92 10.71 14.21
CA ALA A 192 9.62 10.01 13.14
C ALA A 192 8.77 9.82 11.88
N ILE A 193 7.44 9.72 12.02
CA ILE A 193 6.51 9.74 10.89
C ILE A 193 6.37 11.19 10.45
N ARG A 194 6.97 11.54 9.30
CA ARG A 194 6.62 12.78 8.61
C ARG A 194 5.12 12.72 8.35
N LYS A 195 4.35 13.52 9.10
CA LYS A 195 2.89 13.54 8.95
C LYS A 195 2.58 13.91 7.51
N MET A 196 1.87 13.03 6.81
CA MET A 196 1.40 13.32 5.46
C MET A 196 0.67 14.68 5.48
N PRO A 197 1.05 15.62 4.60
CA PRO A 197 0.47 16.95 4.62
C PRO A 197 -1.02 16.87 4.35
N SER A 198 -1.80 17.65 5.08
CA SER A 198 -3.25 17.66 4.90
C SER A 198 -3.58 18.20 3.51
N LEU A 199 -4.27 17.40 2.68
CA LEU A 199 -4.71 17.84 1.34
C LEU A 199 -5.52 19.14 1.42
N ARG A 200 -6.32 19.29 2.47
CA ARG A 200 -7.08 20.51 2.76
C ARG A 200 -6.18 21.72 2.99
N GLU A 201 -5.12 21.58 3.77
CA GLU A 201 -4.18 22.68 4.04
C GLU A 201 -3.40 23.06 2.77
N LEU A 202 -3.19 22.10 1.87
CA LEU A 202 -2.58 22.32 0.56
C LEU A 202 -3.55 22.88 -0.49
N GLY A 203 -4.85 22.95 -0.19
CA GLY A 203 -5.88 23.33 -1.16
C GLY A 203 -6.11 22.29 -2.27
N LEU A 204 -5.67 21.04 -2.05
CA LEU A 204 -5.79 19.95 -3.01
C LEU A 204 -7.09 19.16 -2.79
N ALA A 205 -7.69 18.69 -3.89
CA ALA A 205 -8.90 17.89 -3.83
C ALA A 205 -8.65 16.49 -3.23
N HIS A 206 -9.61 15.95 -2.48
CA HIS A 206 -9.53 14.57 -1.98
C HIS A 206 -9.61 13.51 -3.08
N ASN A 207 -10.24 13.84 -4.22
CA ASN A 207 -10.27 12.96 -5.38
C ASN A 207 -8.99 13.15 -6.21
N VAL A 208 -7.97 12.35 -5.90
CA VAL A 208 -6.66 12.44 -6.54
C VAL A 208 -6.72 12.17 -8.04
N PHE A 209 -7.69 11.38 -8.52
CA PHE A 209 -7.85 11.11 -9.96
C PHE A 209 -8.16 12.37 -10.82
N MET A 210 -8.49 13.51 -10.18
CA MET A 210 -8.68 14.79 -10.87
C MET A 210 -7.48 15.73 -10.79
N TRP A 211 -6.43 15.33 -10.09
CA TRP A 211 -5.26 16.18 -9.91
C TRP A 211 -4.58 16.43 -11.24
N SER A 212 -4.36 17.70 -11.52
CA SER A 212 -3.43 18.14 -12.54
C SER A 212 -2.00 17.78 -12.16
N VAL A 213 -1.08 17.96 -13.11
CA VAL A 213 0.36 17.86 -12.84
C VAL A 213 0.78 18.88 -11.77
N ASP A 214 0.21 20.10 -11.79
CA ASP A 214 0.54 21.15 -10.82
C ASP A 214 0.07 20.80 -9.40
N ASP A 215 -1.06 20.10 -9.28
CA ASP A 215 -1.53 19.57 -7.99
C ASP A 215 -0.56 18.53 -7.43
N VAL A 216 -0.05 17.63 -8.29
CA VAL A 216 0.98 16.64 -7.91
C VAL A 216 2.27 17.34 -7.47
N VAL A 217 2.69 18.40 -8.18
CA VAL A 217 3.87 19.20 -7.80
C VAL A 217 3.65 19.93 -6.47
N THR A 218 2.46 20.46 -6.23
CA THR A 218 2.09 21.08 -4.94
C THR A 218 2.19 20.09 -3.79
N TRP A 219 1.71 18.86 -3.99
CA TRP A 219 1.86 17.78 -3.04
C TRP A 219 3.33 17.39 -2.81
N LEU A 220 4.14 17.24 -3.88
CA LEU A 220 5.58 16.98 -3.77
C LEU A 220 6.33 18.04 -2.99
N ASN A 221 6.01 19.32 -3.20
CA ASN A 221 6.60 20.43 -2.44
C ASN A 221 6.32 20.28 -0.94
N ALA A 222 5.10 19.91 -0.57
CA ALA A 222 4.70 19.70 0.82
C ALA A 222 5.40 18.48 1.47
N LEU A 223 5.77 17.48 0.67
CA LEU A 223 6.60 16.35 1.12
C LEU A 223 8.10 16.72 1.26
N GLY A 224 8.52 17.91 0.83
CA GLY A 224 9.93 18.27 0.73
C GLY A 224 10.64 17.59 -0.45
N LEU A 225 9.89 17.06 -1.42
CA LEU A 225 10.37 16.45 -2.66
C LEU A 225 10.23 17.40 -3.86
N GLY A 226 10.08 18.70 -3.61
CA GLY A 226 9.81 19.71 -4.62
C GLY A 226 10.86 19.81 -5.73
N GLU A 227 12.12 19.45 -5.44
CA GLU A 227 13.20 19.43 -6.44
C GLU A 227 12.92 18.48 -7.62
N HIS A 228 12.09 17.45 -7.40
CA HIS A 228 11.70 16.48 -8.42
C HIS A 228 10.50 16.94 -9.25
N GLY A 229 9.82 18.03 -8.86
CA GLY A 229 8.62 18.56 -9.55
C GLY A 229 8.78 18.74 -11.05
N PRO A 230 9.87 19.34 -11.56
CA PRO A 230 10.10 19.49 -13.01
C PRO A 230 10.09 18.16 -13.77
N ALA A 231 10.57 17.08 -13.16
CA ALA A 231 10.57 15.75 -13.77
C ALA A 231 9.15 15.16 -13.87
N PHE A 232 8.30 15.41 -12.86
CA PHE A 232 6.88 15.05 -12.90
C PHE A 232 6.13 15.82 -13.99
N VAL A 233 6.46 17.11 -14.17
CA VAL A 233 5.92 17.94 -15.24
C VAL A 233 6.32 17.43 -16.62
N ALA A 234 7.63 17.23 -16.84
CA ALA A 234 8.15 16.74 -18.11
C ALA A 234 7.56 15.37 -18.50
N ASN A 235 7.23 14.54 -17.52
CA ASN A 235 6.64 13.22 -17.72
C ASN A 235 5.10 13.19 -17.65
N LYS A 236 4.43 14.34 -17.53
CA LYS A 236 2.97 14.47 -17.46
C LYS A 236 2.32 13.57 -16.40
N LEU A 237 2.94 13.51 -15.22
CA LEU A 237 2.49 12.68 -14.11
C LEU A 237 1.37 13.40 -13.34
N GLN A 238 0.15 13.15 -13.77
CA GLN A 238 -1.09 13.64 -13.17
C GLN A 238 -1.79 12.56 -12.33
N GLY A 239 -2.85 12.93 -11.63
CA GLY A 239 -3.46 12.12 -10.58
C GLY A 239 -4.00 10.75 -10.97
N ASP A 240 -4.40 10.56 -12.23
CA ASP A 240 -4.88 9.27 -12.72
C ASP A 240 -3.77 8.30 -13.14
N VAL A 241 -2.56 8.79 -13.40
CA VAL A 241 -1.38 7.95 -13.73
C VAL A 241 -0.38 7.86 -12.59
N VAL A 242 -0.41 8.78 -11.62
CA VAL A 242 0.57 8.83 -10.53
C VAL A 242 0.52 7.55 -9.68
N PHE A 243 -0.65 6.93 -9.51
CA PHE A 243 -0.79 5.66 -8.79
C PHE A 243 -0.29 4.44 -9.56
N MET A 244 0.04 4.58 -10.85
CA MET A 244 0.64 3.52 -11.67
C MET A 244 2.17 3.57 -11.67
N LEU A 245 2.78 4.53 -10.98
CA LEU A 245 4.23 4.65 -10.90
C LEU A 245 4.84 3.47 -10.12
N LEU A 246 5.96 2.98 -10.65
CA LEU A 246 6.84 2.02 -10.01
C LEU A 246 8.10 2.73 -9.55
N GLU A 247 8.87 2.10 -8.65
CA GLU A 247 10.15 2.67 -8.22
C GLU A 247 11.13 2.87 -9.40
N SER A 248 11.11 1.98 -10.40
CA SER A 248 11.92 2.11 -11.62
C SER A 248 11.57 3.37 -12.41
N HIS A 249 10.29 3.75 -12.50
CA HIS A 249 9.88 4.99 -13.16
C HIS A 249 10.47 6.22 -12.50
N LEU A 250 10.57 6.21 -11.16
CA LEU A 250 11.21 7.28 -10.39
C LEU A 250 12.72 7.37 -10.69
N GLN A 251 13.38 6.22 -10.87
CA GLN A 251 14.79 6.20 -11.28
C GLN A 251 14.96 6.77 -12.70
N ASP A 252 14.11 6.34 -13.64
CA ASP A 252 14.17 6.76 -15.05
C ASP A 252 13.98 8.28 -15.22
N MET A 253 13.19 8.90 -14.35
CA MET A 253 12.96 10.35 -14.34
C MET A 253 13.98 11.15 -13.50
N GLY A 254 15.01 10.50 -12.95
CA GLY A 254 16.12 11.17 -12.27
C GLY A 254 16.08 11.20 -10.74
N MET A 255 15.14 10.51 -10.10
CA MET A 255 15.05 10.42 -8.64
C MET A 255 16.04 9.35 -8.10
N TYR A 256 17.34 9.63 -8.17
CA TYR A 256 18.39 8.64 -7.85
C TYR A 256 18.59 8.39 -6.35
N LYS A 257 18.18 9.31 -5.48
CA LYS A 257 18.26 9.13 -4.02
C LYS A 257 17.26 8.03 -3.58
N ILE A 258 17.79 6.92 -3.08
CA ILE A 258 16.97 5.77 -2.61
C ILE A 258 15.96 6.24 -1.54
N GLY A 259 16.39 7.10 -0.61
CA GLY A 259 15.53 7.64 0.44
C GLY A 259 14.32 8.39 -0.11
N ASP A 260 14.51 9.24 -1.12
CA ASP A 260 13.42 10.01 -1.74
C ASP A 260 12.42 9.10 -2.46
N ARG A 261 12.92 8.07 -3.17
CA ARG A 261 12.04 7.10 -3.85
C ARG A 261 11.21 6.30 -2.88
N LEU A 262 11.83 5.72 -1.85
CA LEU A 262 11.12 4.95 -0.84
C LEU A 262 10.11 5.81 -0.09
N TYR A 263 10.48 7.06 0.21
CA TYR A 263 9.59 8.02 0.84
C TYR A 263 8.41 8.37 -0.05
N PHE A 264 8.65 8.70 -1.32
CA PHE A 264 7.59 8.97 -2.30
C PHE A 264 6.63 7.77 -2.45
N MET A 265 7.15 6.55 -2.62
CA MET A 265 6.32 5.35 -2.77
C MET A 265 5.46 5.08 -1.52
N GLU A 266 6.00 5.36 -0.33
CA GLU A 266 5.26 5.23 0.92
C GLU A 266 4.12 6.26 1.02
N GLU A 267 4.40 7.52 0.69
CA GLU A 267 3.42 8.62 0.70
C GLU A 267 2.36 8.46 -0.40
N LEU A 268 2.75 7.98 -1.59
CA LEU A 268 1.83 7.67 -2.68
C LEU A 268 0.84 6.57 -2.28
N THR A 269 1.32 5.56 -1.55
CA THR A 269 0.45 4.49 -1.03
C THR A 269 -0.53 5.03 0.01
N GLN A 270 -0.07 5.89 0.94
CA GLN A 270 -0.96 6.54 1.91
C GLN A 270 -2.02 7.41 1.22
N LEU A 271 -1.63 8.16 0.18
CA LEU A 271 -2.53 8.97 -0.63
C LEU A 271 -3.60 8.12 -1.33
N HIS A 272 -3.20 6.98 -1.88
CA HIS A 272 -4.11 6.04 -2.53
C HIS A 272 -5.12 5.42 -1.53
N ASP A 273 -4.65 5.01 -0.35
CA ASP A 273 -5.52 4.47 0.70
C ASP A 273 -6.53 5.50 1.20
N SER A 274 -6.11 6.76 1.34
CA SER A 274 -7.00 7.88 1.69
C SER A 274 -8.05 8.13 0.59
N THR A 275 -7.65 8.10 -0.68
CA THR A 275 -8.57 8.23 -1.83
C THR A 275 -9.58 7.08 -1.88
N LYS A 276 -9.15 5.85 -1.60
CA LYS A 276 -10.03 4.68 -1.49
C LYS A 276 -11.00 4.78 -0.32
N ALA A 277 -10.53 5.23 0.84
CA ALA A 277 -11.38 5.46 2.00
C ALA A 277 -12.46 6.50 1.69
N TRP A 278 -12.09 7.57 0.98
CA TRP A 278 -13.02 8.60 0.50
C TRP A 278 -14.06 8.05 -0.48
N SER A 279 -13.61 7.30 -1.49
CA SER A 279 -14.48 6.59 -2.44
C SER A 279 -15.50 5.70 -1.72
N LYS A 280 -15.05 4.92 -0.72
CA LYS A 280 -15.92 4.07 0.10
C LYS A 280 -16.89 4.88 0.96
N ALA A 281 -16.46 6.01 1.52
CA ALA A 281 -17.31 6.88 2.32
C ALA A 281 -18.46 7.48 1.48
N LEU A 282 -18.17 7.82 0.22
CA LEU A 282 -19.14 8.31 -0.76
C LEU A 282 -20.03 7.22 -1.34
N ASN A 283 -19.67 5.94 -1.20
CA ASN A 283 -20.29 4.82 -1.91
C ASN A 283 -20.25 4.99 -3.45
N VAL A 284 -19.15 5.57 -3.95
CA VAL A 284 -18.94 5.87 -5.36
C VAL A 284 -17.56 5.39 -5.75
N GLN A 285 -17.45 4.68 -6.86
CA GLN A 285 -16.15 4.38 -7.45
C GLN A 285 -15.56 5.65 -8.07
N LEU A 286 -14.49 6.17 -7.45
CA LEU A 286 -13.70 7.26 -8.03
C LEU A 286 -12.80 6.67 -9.12
N THR A 287 -12.81 7.30 -10.29
CA THR A 287 -12.05 6.87 -11.48
C THR A 287 -11.41 8.08 -12.12
N SER A 288 -10.48 7.85 -13.06
CA SER A 288 -9.94 8.91 -13.91
C SER A 288 -11.06 9.72 -14.59
N ILE A 289 -10.82 11.02 -14.75
CA ILE A 289 -11.62 11.90 -15.62
C ILE A 289 -11.41 11.59 -17.10
N ARG A 290 -10.27 10.96 -17.45
CA ARG A 290 -9.99 10.51 -18.80
C ARG A 290 -10.66 9.16 -19.00
N THR A 291 -11.86 9.19 -19.55
CA THR A 291 -12.64 7.99 -19.86
C THR A 291 -12.30 7.46 -21.24
N LEU A 292 -12.38 6.14 -21.41
CA LEU A 292 -12.35 5.55 -22.75
C LEU A 292 -13.43 6.15 -23.64
N PRO A 293 -13.10 6.51 -24.89
CA PRO A 293 -14.10 7.02 -25.80
C PRO A 293 -15.07 5.91 -26.19
N ASP A 294 -16.36 6.26 -26.27
CA ASP A 294 -17.38 5.34 -26.76
C ASP A 294 -17.14 5.05 -28.25
N VAL A 295 -16.57 3.86 -28.51
CA VAL A 295 -16.21 3.35 -29.84
C VAL A 295 -17.37 3.49 -30.84
N ARG A 296 -18.62 3.30 -30.39
CA ARG A 296 -19.79 3.36 -31.28
C ARG A 296 -20.12 4.80 -31.67
N ARG A 297 -20.00 5.74 -30.73
CA ARG A 297 -20.20 7.17 -31.01
C ARG A 297 -19.14 7.71 -31.97
N LEU A 298 -17.94 7.14 -31.94
CA LEU A 298 -16.87 7.47 -32.89
C LEU A 298 -17.07 6.85 -34.28
N GLY A 299 -18.09 5.99 -34.47
CA GLY A 299 -18.29 5.26 -35.72
C GLY A 299 -17.20 4.21 -36.00
N LEU A 300 -16.44 3.80 -34.98
CA LEU A 300 -15.41 2.78 -35.09
C LEU A 300 -16.04 1.37 -35.00
N PRO A 301 -15.48 0.37 -35.70
CA PRO A 301 -15.94 -1.01 -35.58
C PRO A 301 -15.85 -1.53 -34.15
N VAL A 302 -16.81 -2.34 -33.71
CA VAL A 302 -16.76 -2.95 -32.36
C VAL A 302 -15.59 -3.93 -32.25
N GLN A 303 -15.19 -4.59 -33.33
CA GLN A 303 -14.01 -5.46 -33.33
C GLN A 303 -12.72 -4.64 -33.39
N ALA A 304 -12.24 -4.15 -32.25
CA ALA A 304 -11.01 -3.34 -32.22
C ALA A 304 -9.78 -4.07 -32.78
N VAL A 305 -9.73 -5.39 -32.68
CA VAL A 305 -8.64 -6.22 -33.26
C VAL A 305 -8.56 -6.09 -34.78
N SER A 306 -9.64 -5.73 -35.47
CA SER A 306 -9.65 -5.53 -36.92
C SER A 306 -9.50 -4.06 -37.34
N TRP A 307 -9.20 -3.15 -36.41
CA TRP A 307 -9.02 -1.74 -36.74
C TRP A 307 -7.80 -1.55 -37.64
N SER A 308 -7.99 -0.76 -38.68
CA SER A 308 -6.92 -0.19 -39.49
C SER A 308 -6.10 0.84 -38.70
N VAL A 309 -4.91 1.15 -39.21
CA VAL A 309 -4.06 2.23 -38.69
C VAL A 309 -4.80 3.57 -38.59
N LYS A 310 -5.72 3.84 -39.53
CA LYS A 310 -6.53 5.06 -39.53
C LYS A 310 -7.51 5.10 -38.35
N GLU A 311 -8.17 3.98 -38.07
CA GLU A 311 -9.14 3.84 -36.98
C GLU A 311 -8.45 3.91 -35.61
N VAL A 312 -7.29 3.26 -35.45
CA VAL A 312 -6.44 3.42 -34.26
C VAL A 312 -6.06 4.89 -34.08
N GLY A 313 -5.69 5.60 -35.16
CA GLY A 313 -5.38 7.02 -35.10
C GLY A 313 -6.56 7.92 -34.72
N VAL A 314 -7.81 7.53 -35.04
CA VAL A 314 -9.01 8.21 -34.53
C VAL A 314 -9.15 7.98 -33.04
N TRP A 315 -9.04 6.72 -32.59
CA TRP A 315 -9.14 6.38 -31.17
C TRP A 315 -8.10 7.10 -30.31
N VAL A 316 -6.82 7.11 -30.71
CA VAL A 316 -5.74 7.83 -30.01
C VAL A 316 -6.01 9.33 -29.92
N ARG A 317 -6.57 9.94 -30.97
CA ARG A 317 -6.96 11.37 -30.92
C ARG A 317 -8.02 11.63 -29.86
N GLU A 318 -9.04 10.78 -29.82
CA GLU A 318 -10.19 10.93 -28.91
C GLU A 318 -9.88 10.57 -27.46
N LEU A 319 -8.78 9.84 -27.21
CA LEU A 319 -8.18 9.71 -25.87
C LEU A 319 -7.54 11.02 -25.36
N GLY A 320 -7.52 12.08 -26.17
CA GLY A 320 -6.80 13.32 -25.83
C GLY A 320 -5.30 13.23 -26.07
N LEU A 321 -4.86 12.31 -26.94
CA LEU A 321 -3.46 12.09 -27.31
C LEU A 321 -3.15 12.42 -28.78
N PRO A 322 -3.62 13.55 -29.35
CA PRO A 322 -3.49 13.84 -30.77
C PRO A 322 -2.03 13.88 -31.26
N GLY A 323 -1.09 14.27 -30.39
CA GLY A 323 0.34 14.32 -30.70
C GLY A 323 1.00 12.96 -30.97
N TRP A 324 0.36 11.86 -30.56
CA TRP A 324 0.89 10.51 -30.76
C TRP A 324 0.32 9.81 -32.00
N VAL A 325 -0.68 10.39 -32.66
CA VAL A 325 -1.36 9.79 -33.82
C VAL A 325 -0.37 9.50 -34.96
N ASP A 326 0.54 10.43 -35.26
CA ASP A 326 1.50 10.23 -36.34
C ASP A 326 2.53 9.15 -36.00
N ARG A 327 2.94 9.01 -34.73
CA ARG A 327 3.81 7.89 -34.29
C ARG A 327 3.14 6.54 -34.47
N PHE A 328 1.87 6.41 -34.08
CA PHE A 328 1.10 5.18 -34.30
C PHE A 328 0.97 4.87 -35.79
N ARG A 329 0.83 5.90 -36.64
CA ARG A 329 0.78 5.73 -38.10
C ARG A 329 2.14 5.32 -38.68
N GLU A 330 3.22 5.98 -38.29
CA GLU A 330 4.60 5.70 -38.74
C GLU A 330 4.99 4.25 -38.45
N HIS A 331 4.67 3.76 -37.26
CA HIS A 331 4.95 2.39 -36.82
C HIS A 331 3.88 1.37 -37.27
N ARG A 332 2.88 1.80 -38.07
CA ARG A 332 1.81 0.94 -38.61
C ARG A 332 1.05 0.17 -37.53
N ILE A 333 0.80 0.81 -36.39
CA ILE A 333 0.01 0.21 -35.31
C ILE A 333 -1.44 0.07 -35.77
N GLN A 334 -1.94 -1.15 -35.75
CA GLN A 334 -3.29 -1.51 -36.15
C GLN A 334 -3.91 -2.40 -35.04
N GLY A 335 -5.20 -2.73 -35.16
CA GLY A 335 -5.97 -3.34 -34.09
C GLY A 335 -5.37 -4.59 -33.44
N ASP A 336 -4.76 -5.48 -34.22
CA ASP A 336 -4.16 -6.73 -33.74
C ASP A 336 -2.84 -6.49 -32.99
N THR A 337 -2.00 -5.58 -33.48
CA THR A 337 -0.71 -5.22 -32.86
C THR A 337 -0.86 -4.26 -31.69
N MET A 338 -1.91 -3.44 -31.69
CA MET A 338 -2.16 -2.42 -30.68
C MET A 338 -2.28 -3.01 -29.26
N PHE A 339 -2.93 -4.17 -29.10
CA PHE A 339 -3.06 -4.84 -27.79
C PHE A 339 -1.77 -5.54 -27.32
N SER A 340 -0.73 -5.58 -28.15
CA SER A 340 0.61 -6.09 -27.77
C SER A 340 1.56 -4.97 -27.34
N LEU A 341 1.10 -3.71 -27.39
CA LEU A 341 1.91 -2.58 -26.94
C LEU A 341 2.10 -2.62 -25.42
N ASN A 342 3.31 -2.33 -24.99
CA ASN A 342 3.71 -2.21 -23.61
C ASN A 342 4.54 -0.92 -23.45
N GLU A 343 4.95 -0.59 -22.23
CA GLU A 343 5.70 0.65 -21.99
C GLU A 343 7.01 0.71 -22.79
N GLN A 344 7.72 -0.41 -22.93
CA GLN A 344 8.97 -0.46 -23.67
C GLN A 344 8.75 -0.19 -25.16
N SER A 345 7.76 -0.82 -25.80
CA SER A 345 7.49 -0.59 -27.23
C SER A 345 6.99 0.82 -27.49
N LEU A 346 6.21 1.41 -26.57
CA LEU A 346 5.82 2.82 -26.65
C LEU A 346 7.02 3.76 -26.52
N GLN A 347 7.98 3.44 -25.66
CA GLN A 347 9.23 4.19 -25.54
C GLN A 347 10.06 4.10 -26.84
N GLU A 348 10.16 2.92 -27.45
CA GLU A 348 10.83 2.70 -28.74
C GLU A 348 10.15 3.46 -29.90
N MET A 349 8.83 3.64 -29.82
CA MET A 349 8.05 4.50 -30.74
C MET A 349 8.25 6.01 -30.49
N GLY A 350 9.04 6.39 -29.47
CA GLY A 350 9.33 7.77 -29.12
C GLY A 350 8.33 8.42 -28.16
N VAL A 351 7.46 7.66 -27.50
CA VAL A 351 6.59 8.17 -26.43
C VAL A 351 7.43 8.36 -25.16
N ALA A 352 8.13 9.50 -25.09
CA ALA A 352 9.13 9.77 -24.05
C ALA A 352 8.55 9.99 -22.65
N ALA A 353 7.36 10.61 -22.54
CA ALA A 353 6.74 10.91 -21.25
C ALA A 353 6.17 9.64 -20.62
N ILE A 354 6.62 9.30 -19.39
CA ILE A 354 6.13 8.13 -18.64
C ILE A 354 4.61 8.16 -18.47
N GLY A 355 4.03 9.31 -18.12
CA GLY A 355 2.60 9.45 -17.90
C GLY A 355 1.76 9.16 -19.14
N ASP A 356 2.23 9.51 -20.34
CA ASP A 356 1.55 9.17 -21.59
C ASP A 356 1.63 7.67 -21.87
N ARG A 357 2.77 7.02 -21.59
CA ARG A 357 2.92 5.56 -21.76
C ARG A 357 1.98 4.79 -20.83
N LEU A 358 2.01 5.12 -19.54
CA LEU A 358 1.15 4.49 -18.53
C LEU A 358 -0.33 4.66 -18.89
N TYR A 359 -0.73 5.87 -19.30
CA TYR A 359 -2.10 6.14 -19.71
C TYR A 359 -2.53 5.35 -20.95
N ILE A 360 -1.67 5.25 -21.97
CA ILE A 360 -1.97 4.45 -23.18
C ILE A 360 -2.15 2.98 -22.80
N VAL A 361 -1.25 2.41 -22.02
CA VAL A 361 -1.31 1.00 -21.60
C VAL A 361 -2.60 0.73 -20.80
N ASP A 362 -2.95 1.60 -19.86
CA ASP A 362 -4.20 1.50 -19.08
C ASP A 362 -5.45 1.56 -19.98
N CYS A 363 -5.47 2.47 -20.96
CA CYS A 363 -6.57 2.55 -21.93
C CYS A 363 -6.68 1.30 -22.81
N LEU A 364 -5.56 0.73 -23.23
CA LEU A 364 -5.54 -0.50 -24.03
C LEU A 364 -6.07 -1.70 -23.25
N GLN A 365 -5.64 -1.82 -21.99
CA GLN A 365 -6.13 -2.85 -21.08
C GLN A 365 -7.64 -2.71 -20.86
N SER A 366 -8.10 -1.49 -20.55
CA SER A 366 -9.52 -1.20 -20.34
C SER A 366 -10.36 -1.48 -21.59
N LEU A 367 -9.86 -1.12 -22.78
CA LEU A 367 -10.55 -1.41 -24.05
C LEU A 367 -10.66 -2.92 -24.30
N TYR A 368 -9.60 -3.67 -24.01
CA TYR A 368 -9.62 -5.13 -24.14
C TYR A 368 -10.66 -5.77 -23.20
N GLU A 369 -10.74 -5.29 -21.96
CA GLU A 369 -11.70 -5.75 -20.96
C GLU A 369 -13.15 -5.45 -21.38
N GLU A 370 -13.45 -4.23 -21.87
CA GLU A 370 -14.78 -3.89 -22.39
C GLU A 370 -15.21 -4.80 -23.55
N LEU A 371 -14.29 -5.10 -24.47
CA LEU A 371 -14.55 -5.94 -25.63
C LEU A 371 -14.76 -7.41 -25.27
N THR A 372 -13.98 -7.94 -24.33
CA THR A 372 -14.14 -9.32 -23.86
C THR A 372 -15.40 -9.50 -23.01
N ALA A 373 -15.74 -8.50 -22.18
CA ALA A 373 -17.00 -8.48 -21.44
C ALA A 373 -18.22 -8.46 -22.39
N TRP A 374 -18.15 -7.67 -23.46
CA TRP A 374 -19.20 -7.61 -24.48
C TRP A 374 -19.39 -8.94 -25.21
N LYS A 375 -18.30 -9.61 -25.62
CA LYS A 375 -18.37 -10.94 -26.24
C LYS A 375 -19.05 -11.96 -25.33
N LYS A 376 -18.66 -12.02 -24.05
CA LYS A 376 -19.31 -12.89 -23.05
C LYS A 376 -20.80 -12.59 -22.88
N LYS A 377 -21.19 -11.31 -22.90
CA LYS A 377 -22.60 -10.91 -22.81
C LYS A 377 -23.39 -11.32 -24.06
N GLN A 378 -22.83 -11.18 -25.25
CA GLN A 378 -23.47 -11.64 -26.49
C GLN A 378 -23.59 -13.16 -26.57
N GLU A 379 -22.56 -13.90 -26.14
CA GLU A 379 -22.59 -15.36 -26.06
C GLU A 379 -23.65 -15.83 -25.06
N ALA A 380 -23.73 -15.23 -23.87
CA ALA A 380 -24.76 -15.54 -22.88
C ALA A 380 -26.19 -15.30 -23.41
N VAL A 381 -26.41 -14.19 -24.13
CA VAL A 381 -27.70 -13.90 -24.79
C VAL A 381 -28.01 -14.91 -25.90
N ARG A 382 -26.99 -15.34 -26.66
CA ARG A 382 -27.14 -16.33 -27.74
C ARG A 382 -27.41 -17.73 -27.21
N THR A 383 -26.84 -18.11 -26.06
CA THR A 383 -27.08 -19.39 -25.39
C THR A 383 -28.46 -19.44 -24.73
N GLN A 384 -29.01 -18.30 -24.31
CA GLN A 384 -30.40 -18.20 -23.80
C GLN A 384 -31.47 -18.11 -24.91
N ALA A 385 -31.08 -17.83 -26.15
CA ALA A 385 -32.00 -17.68 -27.29
C ALA A 385 -32.22 -18.97 -28.12
N GLN A 386 -31.88 -20.15 -27.59
CA GLN A 386 -32.32 -21.43 -28.15
C GLN A 386 -33.59 -21.92 -27.42
N PRO A 387 -34.80 -21.78 -27.98
CA PRO A 387 -35.98 -22.37 -27.40
C PRO A 387 -36.03 -23.86 -27.77
N THR A 388 -35.79 -24.72 -26.78
CA THR A 388 -36.29 -26.09 -26.79
C THR A 388 -37.81 -25.99 -26.86
N ARG A 389 -38.34 -26.30 -28.04
CA ARG A 389 -39.76 -26.43 -28.33
C ARG A 389 -40.30 -27.62 -27.53
N MET A 390 -40.80 -27.40 -26.32
CA MET A 390 -41.78 -28.29 -25.68
C MET A 390 -42.79 -27.50 -24.82
N LEU A 391 -44.04 -27.90 -25.01
CA LEU A 391 -45.29 -27.45 -24.41
C LEU A 391 -45.26 -27.33 -22.88
N ALA A 392 -45.79 -26.24 -22.33
CA ALA A 392 -46.89 -26.25 -21.35
C ALA A 392 -47.12 -24.83 -20.82
N GLY A 393 -48.40 -24.46 -20.69
CA GLY A 393 -48.85 -23.14 -20.25
C GLY A 393 -48.70 -22.87 -18.75
N GLY A 394 -48.96 -21.63 -18.37
CA GLY A 394 -49.08 -21.22 -16.98
C GLY A 394 -48.89 -19.71 -16.82
N ALA A 395 -49.91 -19.04 -16.31
CA ALA A 395 -50.08 -17.61 -16.29
C ALA A 395 -49.34 -16.87 -15.15
N SER A 396 -49.36 -15.55 -15.28
CA SER A 396 -49.54 -14.52 -14.24
C SER A 396 -48.32 -13.89 -13.54
N THR A 397 -48.13 -12.61 -13.88
CA THR A 397 -48.00 -11.40 -13.03
C THR A 397 -47.06 -11.37 -11.82
N GLY A 398 -46.17 -10.37 -11.82
CA GLY A 398 -45.49 -9.88 -10.63
C GLY A 398 -44.53 -8.72 -10.91
N ALA A 399 -45.04 -7.59 -11.42
CA ALA A 399 -44.27 -6.34 -11.49
C ALA A 399 -44.26 -5.67 -10.11
N SER A 400 -43.07 -5.50 -9.52
CA SER A 400 -42.85 -4.64 -8.36
C SER A 400 -41.76 -3.63 -8.71
N SER A 401 -42.18 -2.38 -8.92
CA SER A 401 -41.30 -1.22 -9.06
C SER A 401 -40.81 -0.82 -7.67
N ALA A 402 -39.50 -0.94 -7.43
CA ALA A 402 -38.86 -0.31 -6.29
C ALA A 402 -38.73 1.19 -6.55
N ARG A 403 -39.52 1.98 -5.82
CA ARG A 403 -39.34 3.43 -5.67
C ARG A 403 -38.29 3.61 -4.56
N GLU A 404 -37.10 4.09 -4.92
CA GLU A 404 -36.05 4.39 -3.94
C GLU A 404 -36.30 5.73 -3.23
N ASP A 405 -36.14 5.68 -1.91
CA ASP A 405 -36.46 6.73 -0.94
C ASP A 405 -35.45 7.90 -0.95
N ALA A 406 -35.97 9.13 -1.02
CA ALA A 406 -35.23 10.38 -0.86
C ALA A 406 -34.67 10.63 0.57
N GLY A 407 -34.78 9.67 1.49
CA GLY A 407 -34.31 9.75 2.88
C GLY A 407 -32.86 9.31 3.11
N SER A 408 -32.21 8.71 2.11
CA SER A 408 -30.83 8.16 2.23
C SER A 408 -29.74 9.22 2.08
N SER A 409 -29.95 10.19 1.17
CA SER A 409 -28.94 11.18 0.75
C SER A 409 -28.46 12.11 1.88
N ASN A 410 -29.34 12.47 2.82
CA ASN A 410 -29.00 13.34 3.95
C ASN A 410 -28.09 12.62 4.98
N LYS A 411 -28.19 11.29 5.10
CA LYS A 411 -27.33 10.49 6.00
C LYS A 411 -25.91 10.36 5.48
N VAL A 412 -25.72 10.22 4.17
CA VAL A 412 -24.39 10.20 3.55
C VAL A 412 -23.70 11.54 3.76
N LEU A 413 -24.39 12.65 3.46
CA LEU A 413 -23.86 14.00 3.66
C LEU A 413 -23.42 14.26 5.12
N GLN A 414 -24.28 13.95 6.10
CA GLN A 414 -23.92 14.12 7.52
C GLN A 414 -22.76 13.20 7.97
N LYS A 415 -22.65 12.00 7.39
CA LYS A 415 -21.53 11.09 7.67
C LYS A 415 -20.20 11.64 7.13
N LEU A 416 -20.20 12.25 5.94
CA LEU A 416 -19.00 12.85 5.36
C LEU A 416 -18.55 14.07 6.16
N LEU A 417 -19.49 14.95 6.53
CA LEU A 417 -19.20 16.12 7.37
C LEU A 417 -18.64 15.70 8.75
N SER A 418 -19.19 14.66 9.38
CA SER A 418 -18.68 14.16 10.66
C SER A 418 -17.33 13.43 10.57
N GLN A 419 -16.96 12.96 9.38
CA GLN A 419 -15.63 12.42 9.08
C GLN A 419 -14.60 13.51 8.71
N GLY A 420 -14.99 14.79 8.78
CA GLY A 420 -14.12 15.94 8.57
C GLY A 420 -14.02 16.43 7.12
N TYR A 421 -14.78 15.85 6.20
CA TYR A 421 -14.82 16.29 4.81
C TYR A 421 -15.68 17.55 4.66
N THR A 422 -15.25 18.48 3.81
CA THR A 422 -15.94 19.77 3.68
C THR A 422 -16.99 19.74 2.56
N MET A 423 -17.86 20.75 2.57
CA MET A 423 -18.84 20.91 1.50
C MET A 423 -18.16 21.23 0.15
N ALA A 424 -16.98 21.84 0.16
CA ALA A 424 -16.20 22.08 -1.07
C ALA A 424 -15.69 20.77 -1.68
N ASP A 425 -15.22 19.83 -0.87
CA ASP A 425 -14.74 18.50 -1.32
C ASP A 425 -15.85 17.69 -1.99
N ILE A 426 -17.05 17.76 -1.41
CA ILE A 426 -18.21 17.05 -1.93
C ILE A 426 -18.69 17.70 -3.23
N LEU A 427 -18.73 19.04 -3.29
CA LEU A 427 -19.08 19.78 -4.49
C LEU A 427 -18.09 19.57 -5.64
N SER A 428 -16.78 19.41 -5.37
CA SER A 428 -15.80 19.13 -6.42
C SER A 428 -16.06 17.78 -7.09
N VAL A 429 -16.42 16.75 -6.31
CA VAL A 429 -16.81 15.44 -6.85
C VAL A 429 -18.10 15.57 -7.65
N MET A 430 -19.11 16.24 -7.10
CA MET A 430 -20.40 16.44 -7.77
C MET A 430 -20.29 17.16 -9.12
N LYS A 431 -19.40 18.17 -9.23
CA LYS A 431 -19.13 18.86 -10.51
C LYS A 431 -18.57 17.92 -11.56
N SER A 432 -17.70 17.00 -11.17
CA SER A 432 -17.10 16.02 -12.07
C SER A 432 -17.99 14.79 -12.35
N ARG A 433 -18.96 14.53 -11.46
CA ARG A 433 -19.78 13.31 -11.45
C ARG A 433 -21.25 13.65 -11.17
N PRO A 434 -22.04 13.97 -12.21
CA PRO A 434 -23.46 14.31 -12.08
C PRO A 434 -24.31 13.19 -11.46
N ASP A 435 -23.89 11.95 -11.62
CA ASP A 435 -24.48 10.76 -11.00
C ASP A 435 -24.35 10.79 -9.46
N VAL A 436 -23.24 11.32 -8.94
CA VAL A 436 -23.00 11.49 -7.50
C VAL A 436 -23.81 12.65 -6.95
N ALA A 437 -23.96 13.73 -7.72
CA ALA A 437 -24.84 14.84 -7.37
C ALA A 437 -26.28 14.37 -7.17
N ALA A 438 -26.80 13.50 -8.05
CA ALA A 438 -28.12 12.91 -7.91
C ALA A 438 -28.25 12.02 -6.65
N GLN A 439 -27.24 11.17 -6.36
CA GLN A 439 -27.23 10.32 -5.17
C GLN A 439 -27.16 11.10 -3.85
N LEU A 440 -26.51 12.26 -3.86
CA LEU A 440 -26.41 13.17 -2.71
C LEU A 440 -27.62 14.13 -2.60
N GLY A 441 -28.64 13.96 -3.44
CA GLY A 441 -29.88 14.76 -3.39
C GLY A 441 -29.77 16.13 -4.07
N PHE A 442 -28.70 16.38 -4.82
CA PHE A 442 -28.48 17.58 -5.61
C PHE A 442 -28.73 17.29 -7.10
N GLY A 443 -29.96 16.87 -7.42
CA GLY A 443 -30.44 16.79 -8.78
C GLY A 443 -31.09 18.11 -9.18
N SER A 444 -30.82 18.58 -10.41
CA SER A 444 -31.46 19.72 -11.06
C SER A 444 -32.97 19.76 -10.77
N THR A 445 -33.40 20.63 -9.85
CA THR A 445 -34.73 21.23 -9.95
C THR A 445 -34.69 22.05 -11.22
N GLY A 446 -35.35 21.56 -12.28
CA GLY A 446 -35.51 22.31 -13.51
C GLY A 446 -35.99 23.71 -13.18
N GLY A 447 -35.26 24.71 -13.68
CA GLY A 447 -35.70 26.09 -13.62
C GLY A 447 -37.11 26.21 -14.21
N ARG A 448 -38.03 26.68 -13.39
CA ARG A 448 -39.12 27.56 -13.81
C ARG A 448 -38.81 28.94 -13.29
#